data_AF-R9GU08-F1
#
_entry.id   AF-R9GU08-F1
#
_cell.length_a   1.000
_cell.length_b   1.000
_cell.length_c   1.000
_cell.angle_alpha   90.00
_cell.angle_beta   90.00
_cell.angle_gamma   90.00
#
_symmetry.space_group_name_H-M   'P 1'
#
loop_
_entity.id
_entity.type
_entity.pdbx_description
1 polymer ?
#
loop_
_entity_poly.entity_id
_entity_poly.type
_entity_poly.pdbx_seq_one_letter_code
_entity_poly.pdbx_strand_id
1 'polypeptide(L)'
;MQEQLNEKNRSIMRLEENRAVTPTYIIIRWCTFLFFFQIFLANGQNIGEIEIIGRLRDSRGEPISFATVLVKGATSSQIIKSTQSNDKGMFRLELSSPQQLTLEIRMIGFEVYTKTDLFANVDQIDLGTIELKETSIMLKGVVIKSEKPFIENQAGKIVVNLENEILSNGLSVVDLMNQLPGVQITPDDQIKLNGRGITIFIDGKATPLSTEALQGMLRGMNSSNLQKIELITNPSSKYNAEGSGGIINLVKKKNHKEGLTGSVYGGYQYGKYGRPNAGVVLNFKNKLYNVFLSGDYSYTKYILDANINSSFFSADQQLQSESMSMIRSIRSNRSVSPSIGVDLYLSRNTTLSLSGNLGDQNFEKNGKPILFSYNLTKTLFLPI
;
A
#
# COMPACT_ATOMS: atom_id res chain seq x y z
N MET A 1 -102.27 18.59 7.32
CA MET A 1 -101.42 19.17 8.39
C MET A 1 -99.92 19.17 8.02
N GLN A 2 -99.37 18.11 7.43
CA GLN A 2 -97.97 18.09 6.93
C GLN A 2 -97.69 19.04 5.75
N GLU A 3 -98.69 19.31 4.91
CA GLU A 3 -98.51 20.17 3.73
C GLU A 3 -98.32 21.66 4.10
N GLN A 4 -99.04 22.15 5.11
CA GLN A 4 -98.86 23.52 5.64
C GLN A 4 -97.52 23.71 6.37
N LEU A 5 -96.95 22.65 6.95
CA LEU A 5 -95.62 22.70 7.57
C LEU A 5 -94.52 22.82 6.50
N ASN A 6 -94.69 22.15 5.36
CA ASN A 6 -93.75 22.22 4.24
C ASN A 6 -93.78 23.55 3.48
N GLU A 7 -94.93 24.23 3.42
CA GLU A 7 -94.99 25.60 2.87
C GLU A 7 -94.38 26.64 3.81
N LYS A 8 -94.61 26.52 5.13
CA LYS A 8 -93.99 27.40 6.13
C LYS A 8 -92.46 27.22 6.17
N ASN A 9 -91.96 26.00 6.03
CA ASN A 9 -90.53 25.76 5.96
C ASN A 9 -89.90 26.25 4.65
N ARG A 10 -90.64 26.23 3.53
CA ARG A 10 -90.19 26.81 2.26
C ARG A 10 -90.20 28.34 2.26
N SER A 11 -91.10 28.99 2.99
CA SER A 11 -91.10 30.45 3.13
C SER A 11 -90.00 30.95 4.07
N ILE A 12 -89.70 30.20 5.14
CA ILE A 12 -88.58 30.50 6.05
C ILE A 12 -87.23 30.32 5.33
N MET A 13 -87.06 29.25 4.53
CA MET A 13 -85.83 29.07 3.73
C MET A 13 -85.62 30.20 2.70
N ARG A 14 -86.70 30.70 2.08
CA ARG A 14 -86.60 31.86 1.16
C ARG A 14 -86.27 33.18 1.86
N LEU A 15 -86.51 33.31 3.16
CA LEU A 15 -86.19 34.51 3.93
C LEU A 15 -84.75 34.52 4.47
N GLU A 16 -84.12 33.36 4.67
CA GLU A 16 -82.71 33.26 5.08
C GLU A 16 -81.73 33.39 3.89
N GLU A 17 -82.12 32.94 2.70
CA GLU A 17 -81.27 33.00 1.49
C GLU A 17 -81.07 34.43 0.94
N ASN A 18 -81.85 35.42 1.42
CA ASN A 18 -81.82 36.79 0.90
C ASN A 18 -81.23 37.84 1.87
N ARG A 19 -80.51 37.42 2.91
CA ARG A 19 -79.63 38.36 3.65
C ARG A 19 -78.31 38.53 2.90
N ALA A 20 -78.38 39.32 1.83
CA ALA A 20 -77.19 39.84 1.16
C ALA A 20 -76.27 40.49 2.21
N VAL A 21 -75.10 39.88 2.43
CA VAL A 21 -74.00 40.52 3.15
C VAL A 21 -73.61 41.72 2.29
N THR A 22 -74.00 42.91 2.73
CA THR A 22 -73.75 44.13 1.97
C THR A 22 -72.24 44.31 1.77
N PRO A 23 -71.77 44.65 0.56
CA PRO A 23 -70.34 44.69 0.23
C PRO A 23 -69.53 45.65 1.12
N THR A 24 -70.21 46.61 1.75
CA THR A 24 -69.66 47.55 2.72
C THR A 24 -69.03 46.87 3.94
N TYR A 25 -69.60 45.78 4.47
CA TYR A 25 -69.08 45.13 5.68
C TYR A 25 -67.80 44.33 5.42
N ILE A 26 -67.68 43.77 4.22
CA ILE A 26 -66.47 43.08 3.77
C ILE A 26 -65.36 44.12 3.57
N ILE A 27 -65.62 45.23 2.87
CA ILE A 27 -64.64 46.30 2.66
C ILE A 27 -64.14 46.86 4.00
N ILE A 28 -65.03 47.13 4.96
CA ILE A 28 -64.64 47.63 6.30
C ILE A 28 -63.76 46.61 7.04
N ARG A 29 -64.05 45.30 6.92
CA ARG A 29 -63.28 44.24 7.58
C ARG A 29 -61.90 44.01 6.94
N TRP A 30 -61.78 44.20 5.63
CA TRP A 30 -60.50 44.20 4.93
C TRP A 30 -59.69 45.48 5.23
N CYS A 31 -60.34 46.64 5.34
CA CYS A 31 -59.68 47.89 5.73
C CYS A 31 -59.20 47.88 7.19
N THR A 32 -59.96 47.31 8.14
CA THR A 32 -59.51 47.16 9.53
C THR A 32 -58.39 46.14 9.67
N PHE A 33 -58.38 45.07 8.87
CA PHE A 33 -57.27 44.13 8.78
C PHE A 33 -56.01 44.77 8.18
N LEU A 34 -56.14 45.57 7.11
CA LEU A 34 -55.04 46.35 6.53
C LEU A 34 -54.49 47.40 7.48
N PHE A 35 -55.35 48.05 8.26
CA PHE A 35 -54.94 49.03 9.27
C PHE A 35 -54.21 48.37 10.45
N PHE A 36 -54.65 47.19 10.91
CA PHE A 36 -53.93 46.40 11.92
C PHE A 36 -52.60 45.83 11.40
N PHE A 37 -52.53 45.49 10.10
CA PHE A 37 -51.29 45.01 9.47
C PHE A 37 -50.22 46.11 9.35
N GLN A 38 -50.63 47.36 9.12
CA GLN A 38 -49.72 48.53 9.10
C GLN A 38 -49.13 48.84 10.49
N ILE A 39 -49.91 48.68 11.57
CA ILE A 39 -49.43 48.90 12.95
C ILE A 39 -48.44 47.80 13.38
N PHE A 40 -48.56 46.59 12.84
CA PHE A 40 -47.61 45.49 13.10
C PHE A 40 -46.24 45.72 12.42
N LEU A 41 -46.21 46.39 11.27
CA LEU A 41 -44.95 46.76 10.58
C LEU A 41 -44.21 47.92 11.26
N ALA A 42 -44.94 48.83 11.93
CA ALA A 42 -44.34 49.98 12.62
C ALA A 42 -43.61 49.63 13.94
N ASN A 43 -43.79 48.41 14.47
CA ASN A 43 -43.10 47.94 15.68
C ASN A 43 -41.89 47.02 15.37
N GLY A 44 -41.48 46.94 14.10
CA GLY A 44 -40.22 46.33 13.67
C GLY A 44 -39.01 47.20 14.01
N GLN A 45 -38.72 47.29 15.30
CA GLN A 45 -37.43 47.55 15.93
C GLN A 45 -36.41 48.40 15.13
N ASN A 46 -36.26 49.66 15.54
CA ASN A 46 -34.94 50.32 15.54
C ASN A 46 -34.04 49.51 16.50
N ILE A 47 -33.35 48.49 15.98
CA ILE A 47 -32.28 47.83 16.71
C ILE A 47 -31.06 48.71 16.48
N GLY A 48 -30.59 49.40 17.54
CA GLY A 48 -29.41 50.25 17.47
C GLY A 48 -28.25 49.52 16.80
N GLU A 49 -27.66 50.14 15.79
CA GLU A 49 -26.45 49.64 15.17
C GLU A 49 -25.29 49.87 16.12
N ILE A 50 -24.62 48.79 16.51
CA ILE A 50 -23.48 48.79 17.40
C ILE A 50 -22.23 48.68 16.53
N GLU A 51 -21.36 49.68 16.62
CA GLU A 51 -20.11 49.72 15.87
C GLU A 51 -18.97 49.15 16.73
N ILE A 52 -18.30 48.09 16.25
CA ILE A 52 -17.07 47.57 16.85
C ILE A 52 -15.88 48.06 16.02
N ILE A 53 -14.97 48.77 16.67
CA ILE A 53 -13.73 49.28 16.06
C ILE A 53 -12.50 48.80 16.80
N GLY A 54 -11.38 48.72 16.09
CA GLY A 54 -10.08 48.43 16.69
C GLY A 54 -8.94 48.49 15.68
N ARG A 55 -7.71 48.42 16.20
CA ARG A 55 -6.45 48.41 15.44
C ARG A 55 -5.64 47.16 15.74
N LEU A 56 -5.14 46.48 14.72
CA LEU A 56 -4.32 45.29 14.83
C LEU A 56 -2.84 45.62 14.57
N ARG A 57 -1.96 45.14 15.44
CA ARG A 57 -0.50 45.27 15.30
C ARG A 57 0.23 43.97 15.61
N ASP A 58 1.41 43.80 15.03
CA ASP A 58 2.34 42.73 15.40
C ASP A 58 3.17 43.10 16.63
N SER A 59 3.97 42.15 17.13
CA SER A 59 4.89 42.34 18.26
C SER A 59 6.00 43.38 18.02
N ARG A 60 6.20 43.82 16.77
CA ARG A 60 7.15 44.88 16.38
C ARG A 60 6.47 46.24 16.23
N GLY A 61 5.15 46.31 16.41
CA GLY A 61 4.35 47.53 16.29
C GLY A 61 3.87 47.84 14.87
N GLU A 62 4.11 46.96 13.90
CA GLU A 62 3.66 47.13 12.52
C GLU A 62 2.16 46.80 12.38
N PRO A 63 1.41 47.54 11.54
CA PRO A 63 0.00 47.28 11.33
C PRO A 63 -0.24 45.95 10.61
N ILE A 64 -1.21 45.16 11.08
CA ILE A 64 -1.59 43.90 10.43
C ILE A 64 -2.76 44.15 9.50
N SER A 65 -2.49 44.18 8.18
CA SER A 65 -3.50 44.30 7.13
C SER A 65 -4.15 42.96 6.78
N PHE A 66 -5.41 42.98 6.32
CA PHE A 66 -6.16 41.83 5.81
C PHE A 66 -6.42 40.69 6.81
N ALA A 67 -6.18 40.93 8.11
CA ALA A 67 -6.63 40.00 9.14
C ALA A 67 -8.17 39.94 9.18
N THR A 68 -8.70 38.73 9.26
CA THR A 68 -10.14 38.47 9.29
C THR A 68 -10.66 38.61 10.70
N VAL A 69 -11.65 39.47 10.89
CA VAL A 69 -12.31 39.73 12.17
C VAL A 69 -13.70 39.13 12.12
N LEU A 70 -13.97 38.17 13.00
CA LEU A 70 -15.20 37.39 13.06
C LEU A 70 -15.94 37.72 14.36
N VAL A 71 -17.25 37.91 14.27
CA VAL A 71 -18.14 38.03 15.42
C VAL A 71 -19.05 36.81 15.44
N LYS A 72 -19.05 36.11 16.57
CA LYS A 72 -19.85 34.90 16.81
C LYS A 72 -20.79 35.12 17.99
N GLY A 73 -21.89 34.38 18.01
CA GLY A 73 -22.78 34.34 19.18
C GLY A 73 -22.08 33.66 20.36
N ALA A 74 -22.33 34.10 21.59
CA ALA A 74 -21.71 33.49 22.78
C ALA A 74 -22.08 32.00 22.99
N THR A 75 -23.30 31.60 22.62
CA THR A 75 -23.82 30.23 22.82
C THR A 75 -23.77 29.36 21.56
N SER A 76 -23.77 29.98 20.38
CA SER A 76 -23.73 29.30 19.09
C SER A 76 -22.45 29.73 18.39
N SER A 77 -21.55 28.79 18.09
CA SER A 77 -20.30 29.05 17.32
C SER A 77 -20.56 29.56 15.88
N GLN A 78 -21.82 29.86 15.54
CA GLN A 78 -22.24 30.50 14.30
C GLN A 78 -21.64 31.91 14.18
N ILE A 79 -21.16 32.19 12.98
CA ILE A 79 -20.65 33.50 12.58
C ILE A 79 -21.85 34.40 12.32
N ILE A 80 -21.95 35.49 13.09
CA ILE A 80 -22.99 36.51 12.94
C ILE A 80 -22.58 37.50 11.85
N LYS A 81 -21.33 37.97 11.88
CA LYS A 81 -20.77 38.91 10.90
C LYS A 81 -19.26 38.82 10.86
N SER A 82 -18.67 39.32 9.78
CA SER A 82 -17.22 39.33 9.58
C SER A 82 -16.77 40.57 8.80
N THR A 83 -15.57 41.05 9.08
CA THR A 83 -14.91 42.11 8.32
C THR A 83 -13.41 41.78 8.16
N GLN A 84 -12.69 42.62 7.41
CA GLN A 84 -11.23 42.56 7.32
C GLN A 84 -10.61 43.88 7.78
N SER A 85 -9.40 43.80 8.32
CA SER A 85 -8.60 44.99 8.60
C SER A 85 -8.02 45.59 7.31
N ASN A 86 -7.92 46.92 7.26
CA ASN A 86 -7.34 47.65 6.14
C ASN A 86 -5.80 47.72 6.21
N ASP A 87 -5.17 48.40 5.25
CA ASP A 87 -3.70 48.57 5.16
C ASP A 87 -3.07 49.23 6.41
N LYS A 88 -3.85 49.94 7.22
CA LYS A 88 -3.41 50.55 8.49
C LYS A 88 -3.74 49.68 9.71
N GLY A 89 -4.17 48.44 9.50
CA GLY A 89 -4.58 47.49 10.53
C GLY A 89 -5.88 47.85 11.24
N MET A 90 -6.66 48.81 10.73
CA MET A 90 -7.93 49.22 11.33
C MET A 90 -9.07 48.33 10.82
N PHE A 91 -9.97 47.92 11.69
CA PHE A 91 -11.22 47.26 11.32
C PHE A 91 -12.44 48.00 11.88
N ARG A 92 -13.55 47.92 11.14
CA ARG A 92 -14.87 48.45 11.53
C ARG A 92 -15.93 47.41 11.19
N LEU A 93 -16.80 47.12 12.15
CA LEU A 93 -17.85 46.12 12.01
C LEU A 93 -19.13 46.60 12.70
N GLU A 94 -20.20 46.75 11.93
CA GLU A 94 -21.51 47.22 12.40
C GLU A 94 -22.44 46.03 12.68
N LEU A 95 -23.06 45.94 13.86
CA LEU A 95 -23.92 44.83 14.27
C LEU A 95 -25.28 45.34 14.73
N SER A 96 -26.34 44.59 14.42
CA SER A 96 -27.70 44.92 14.83
C SER A 96 -28.20 43.95 15.91
N SER A 97 -27.38 43.61 16.92
CA SER A 97 -27.77 42.60 17.93
C SER A 97 -27.26 42.93 19.35
N PRO A 98 -28.16 43.06 20.35
CA PRO A 98 -27.82 43.34 21.75
C PRO A 98 -27.56 42.04 22.55
N GLN A 99 -26.83 41.09 21.98
CA GLN A 99 -26.50 39.81 22.65
C GLN A 99 -25.04 39.77 23.08
N GLN A 100 -24.68 38.79 23.91
CA GLN A 100 -23.29 38.54 24.29
C GLN A 100 -22.53 37.96 23.09
N LEU A 101 -21.40 38.58 22.75
CA LEU A 101 -20.65 38.25 21.54
C LEU A 101 -19.25 37.72 21.88
N THR A 102 -18.74 36.86 21.00
CA THR A 102 -17.34 36.46 20.96
C THR A 102 -16.70 37.02 19.70
N LEU A 103 -15.63 37.80 19.85
CA LEU A 103 -14.80 38.28 18.76
C LEU A 103 -13.63 37.33 18.56
N GLU A 104 -13.38 36.96 17.32
CA GLU A 104 -12.25 36.14 16.92
C GLU A 104 -11.51 36.78 15.75
N ILE A 105 -10.21 37.00 15.91
CA ILE A 105 -9.36 37.60 14.89
C ILE A 105 -8.38 36.53 14.40
N ARG A 106 -8.35 36.33 13.08
CA ARG A 106 -7.52 35.31 12.42
C ARG A 106 -6.64 35.95 11.34
N MET A 107 -5.37 35.59 11.36
CA MET A 107 -4.41 35.92 10.31
C MET A 107 -3.41 34.76 10.14
N ILE A 108 -3.01 34.50 8.89
CA ILE A 108 -2.01 33.46 8.61
C ILE A 108 -0.69 33.87 9.26
N GLY A 109 -0.07 32.95 9.99
CA GLY A 109 1.19 33.19 10.70
C GLY A 109 1.03 33.84 12.08
N PHE A 110 -0.19 34.04 12.57
CA PHE A 110 -0.47 34.58 13.90
C PHE A 110 -1.36 33.64 14.73
N GLU A 111 -1.24 33.71 16.06
CA GLU A 111 -2.16 33.06 16.98
C GLU A 111 -3.56 33.66 16.84
N VAL A 112 -4.59 32.80 16.94
CA VAL A 112 -5.99 33.25 16.93
C VAL A 112 -6.28 34.03 18.20
N TYR A 113 -6.62 35.30 18.06
CA TYR A 113 -7.04 36.13 19.19
C TYR A 113 -8.55 35.97 19.40
N THR A 114 -8.95 35.59 20.62
CA THR A 114 -10.36 35.42 20.99
C THR A 114 -10.67 36.29 22.20
N LYS A 115 -11.73 37.11 22.11
CA LYS A 115 -12.28 37.89 23.21
C LYS A 115 -13.75 37.54 23.41
N THR A 116 -14.07 36.92 24.54
CA THR A 116 -15.43 36.59 24.95
C THR A 116 -16.07 37.76 25.70
N ASP A 117 -17.38 37.68 25.92
CA ASP A 117 -18.14 38.56 26.83
C ASP A 117 -18.14 40.03 26.41
N LEU A 118 -18.19 40.29 25.09
CA LEU A 118 -18.43 41.64 24.59
C LEU A 118 -19.91 42.00 24.80
N PHE A 119 -20.15 42.95 25.69
CA PHE A 119 -21.48 43.49 25.97
C PHE A 119 -21.84 44.58 24.97
N ALA A 120 -22.82 44.27 24.13
CA ALA A 120 -23.36 45.14 23.10
C ALA A 120 -24.40 46.12 23.68
N ASN A 121 -24.02 46.89 24.72
CA ASN A 121 -24.93 47.81 25.45
C ASN A 121 -24.55 49.29 25.29
N VAL A 122 -23.71 49.59 24.29
CA VAL A 122 -23.23 50.94 23.94
C VAL A 122 -23.23 51.03 22.42
N ASP A 123 -23.52 52.21 21.86
CA ASP A 123 -23.57 52.46 20.40
C ASP A 123 -22.22 52.17 19.70
N GLN A 124 -21.11 52.21 20.45
CA GLN A 124 -19.77 51.91 19.96
C GLN A 124 -18.94 51.14 20.98
N ILE A 125 -18.23 50.10 20.52
CA ILE A 125 -17.24 49.33 21.28
C ILE A 125 -15.87 49.55 20.63
N ASP A 126 -15.02 50.36 21.28
CA ASP A 126 -13.61 50.51 20.89
C ASP A 126 -12.75 49.50 21.64
N LEU A 127 -12.09 48.62 20.88
CA LEU A 127 -11.18 47.60 21.40
C LEU A 127 -9.73 48.09 21.48
N GLY A 128 -9.45 49.32 21.08
CA GLY A 128 -8.13 49.92 21.08
C GLY A 128 -7.17 49.18 20.15
N THR A 129 -5.91 49.07 20.58
CA THR A 129 -4.87 48.35 19.82
C THR A 129 -4.73 46.93 20.37
N ILE A 130 -4.95 45.95 19.49
CA ILE A 130 -4.80 44.53 19.76
C ILE A 130 -3.49 44.06 19.12
N GLU A 131 -2.60 43.51 19.94
CA GLU A 131 -1.36 42.89 19.48
C GLU A 131 -1.61 41.41 19.18
N LEU A 132 -1.35 40.98 17.94
CA LEU A 132 -1.38 39.56 17.56
C LEU A 132 0.02 38.97 17.67
N LYS A 133 0.12 37.82 18.33
CA LYS A 133 1.38 37.10 18.48
C LYS A 133 1.66 36.26 17.24
N GLU A 134 2.87 36.34 16.72
CA GLU A 134 3.31 35.48 15.62
C GLU A 134 3.33 34.02 16.07
N THR A 135 2.73 33.15 15.25
CA THR A 135 2.73 31.72 15.45
C THR A 135 3.92 31.11 14.72
N SER A 136 4.82 30.47 15.46
CA SER A 136 5.89 29.64 14.90
C SER A 136 5.32 28.29 14.44
N ILE A 137 4.54 28.26 13.36
CA ILE A 137 4.24 26.99 12.68
C ILE A 137 5.50 26.58 11.91
N MET A 138 6.28 25.67 12.50
CA MET A 138 7.11 24.79 11.69
C MET A 138 6.18 23.98 10.79
N LEU A 139 6.18 24.26 9.49
CA LEU A 139 5.52 23.43 8.50
C LEU A 139 6.05 22.00 8.65
N LYS A 140 5.20 21.07 9.13
CA LYS A 140 5.45 19.64 8.93
C LYS A 140 5.48 19.45 7.41
N GLY A 141 6.68 19.26 6.89
CA GLY A 141 6.92 19.13 5.45
C GLY A 141 5.92 18.17 4.81
N VAL A 142 5.43 18.55 3.64
CA VAL A 142 4.64 17.67 2.79
C VAL A 142 5.49 16.43 2.52
N VAL A 143 5.17 15.32 3.18
CA VAL A 143 5.76 14.02 2.86
C VAL A 143 5.10 13.58 1.56
N ILE A 144 5.71 13.93 0.43
CA ILE A 144 5.36 13.34 -0.86
C ILE A 144 5.72 11.85 -0.74
N LYS A 145 4.72 11.01 -0.44
CA LYS A 145 4.85 9.56 -0.56
C LYS A 145 4.82 9.24 -2.05
N SER A 146 5.97 9.37 -2.71
CA SER A 146 6.13 8.83 -4.05
C SER A 146 6.04 7.32 -3.96
N GLU A 147 5.04 6.73 -4.61
CA GLU A 147 4.97 5.29 -4.80
C GLU A 147 6.15 4.88 -5.69
N LYS A 148 6.87 3.83 -5.28
CA LYS A 148 7.97 3.30 -6.09
C LYS A 148 7.39 2.62 -7.32
N PRO A 149 7.98 2.82 -8.52
CA PRO A 149 7.53 2.12 -9.72
C PRO A 149 7.69 0.60 -9.52
N PHE A 150 6.74 -0.18 -10.07
CA PHE A 150 6.75 -1.64 -9.97
C PHE A 150 8.05 -2.24 -10.52
N ILE A 151 8.55 -1.73 -11.65
CA ILE A 151 9.82 -2.13 -12.23
C ILE A 151 10.70 -0.88 -12.35
N GLU A 152 11.91 -0.98 -11.83
CA GLU A 152 12.94 0.05 -11.92
C GLU A 152 14.19 -0.54 -12.58
N ASN A 153 14.66 0.10 -13.64
CA ASN A 153 15.91 -0.31 -14.28
C ASN A 153 17.05 0.51 -13.70
N GLN A 154 17.96 -0.14 -12.98
CA GLN A 154 19.15 0.47 -12.41
C GLN A 154 20.39 -0.06 -13.16
N ALA A 155 21.52 0.65 -13.04
CA ALA A 155 22.75 0.24 -13.70
C ALA A 155 23.14 -1.21 -13.30
N GLY A 156 23.05 -2.14 -14.25
CA GLY A 156 23.41 -3.55 -14.07
C GLY A 156 22.38 -4.42 -13.33
N LYS A 157 21.21 -3.89 -12.95
CA LYS A 157 20.14 -4.66 -12.31
C LYS A 157 18.73 -4.13 -12.57
N ILE A 158 17.77 -5.04 -12.68
CA ILE A 158 16.34 -4.71 -12.70
C ILE A 158 15.78 -4.95 -11.30
N VAL A 159 15.11 -3.95 -10.73
CA VAL A 159 14.48 -4.05 -9.41
C VAL A 159 12.97 -4.12 -9.59
N VAL A 160 12.35 -5.17 -9.07
CA VAL A 160 10.90 -5.34 -9.04
C VAL A 160 10.41 -5.09 -7.62
N ASN A 161 9.67 -4.00 -7.42
CA ASN A 161 9.14 -3.58 -6.12
C ASN A 161 7.79 -4.27 -5.84
N LEU A 162 7.65 -4.90 -4.68
CA LEU A 162 6.47 -5.72 -4.33
C LEU A 162 5.66 -5.14 -3.16
N GLU A 163 6.10 -4.02 -2.57
CA GLU A 163 5.48 -3.48 -1.33
C GLU A 163 4.03 -3.00 -1.51
N ASN A 164 3.63 -2.56 -2.70
CA ASN A 164 2.35 -1.89 -2.93
C ASN A 164 1.43 -2.59 -3.94
N GLU A 165 1.82 -3.74 -4.49
CA GLU A 165 1.11 -4.36 -5.61
C GLU A 165 0.18 -5.49 -5.19
N ILE A 166 -1.10 -5.36 -5.58
CA ILE A 166 -2.16 -6.37 -5.37
C ILE A 166 -1.78 -7.70 -6.06
N LEU A 167 -1.09 -7.63 -7.21
CA LEU A 167 -0.66 -8.80 -7.98
C LEU A 167 0.31 -9.72 -7.23
N SER A 168 1.01 -9.20 -6.21
CA SER A 168 1.92 -9.97 -5.36
C SER A 168 1.25 -10.60 -4.13
N ASN A 169 -0.04 -10.35 -3.91
CA ASN A 169 -0.75 -10.92 -2.76
C ASN A 169 -1.28 -12.32 -3.12
N GLY A 170 -0.65 -13.35 -2.55
CA GLY A 170 -1.16 -14.73 -2.62
C GLY A 170 -0.42 -15.65 -3.60
N LEU A 171 0.44 -15.12 -4.48
CA LEU A 171 1.28 -15.94 -5.36
C LEU A 171 2.46 -16.55 -4.58
N SER A 172 2.88 -17.76 -4.97
CA SER A 172 4.17 -18.28 -4.54
C SER A 172 5.30 -17.48 -5.17
N VAL A 173 6.49 -17.48 -4.56
CA VAL A 173 7.65 -16.79 -5.15
C VAL A 173 8.02 -17.41 -6.50
N VAL A 174 7.83 -18.72 -6.70
CA VAL A 174 8.06 -19.38 -8.01
C VAL A 174 7.11 -18.87 -9.09
N ASP A 175 5.83 -18.70 -8.77
CA ASP A 175 4.86 -18.16 -9.73
C ASP A 175 5.17 -16.71 -10.10
N LEU A 176 5.61 -15.92 -9.10
CA LEU A 176 6.06 -14.57 -9.34
C LEU A 176 7.32 -14.55 -10.23
N MET A 177 8.27 -15.46 -10.02
CA MET A 177 9.49 -15.58 -10.85
C MET A 177 9.17 -15.80 -12.33
N ASN A 178 8.14 -16.59 -12.65
CA ASN A 178 7.70 -16.81 -14.03
C ASN A 178 7.18 -15.54 -14.73
N GLN A 179 6.79 -14.51 -13.95
CA GLN A 179 6.32 -13.23 -14.48
C GLN A 179 7.43 -12.18 -14.57
N LEU A 180 8.63 -12.49 -14.06
CA LEU A 180 9.74 -11.55 -14.07
C LEU A 180 10.42 -11.47 -15.45
N PRO A 181 10.86 -10.28 -15.88
CA PRO A 181 11.50 -10.10 -17.18
C PRO A 181 12.80 -10.90 -17.26
N GLY A 182 12.92 -11.72 -18.31
CA GLY A 182 14.12 -12.52 -18.57
C GLY A 182 14.27 -13.76 -17.69
N VAL A 183 13.35 -14.01 -16.74
CA VAL A 183 13.35 -15.23 -15.94
C VAL A 183 12.58 -16.33 -16.66
N GLN A 184 13.15 -17.52 -16.73
CA GLN A 184 12.55 -18.68 -17.37
C GLN A 184 12.67 -19.88 -16.43
N ILE A 185 11.58 -20.60 -16.26
CA ILE A 185 11.58 -21.89 -15.57
C ILE A 185 11.48 -22.98 -16.63
N THR A 186 12.49 -23.84 -16.68
CA THR A 186 12.53 -24.94 -17.65
C THR A 186 11.61 -26.09 -17.23
N PRO A 187 11.25 -27.02 -18.13
CA PRO A 187 10.39 -28.17 -17.80
C PRO A 187 10.94 -29.10 -16.69
N ASP A 188 12.25 -29.04 -16.46
CA ASP A 188 13.01 -29.66 -15.38
C ASP A 188 13.07 -28.78 -14.11
N ASP A 189 12.17 -27.80 -14.00
CA ASP A 189 12.00 -26.84 -12.92
C ASP A 189 13.23 -25.93 -12.65
N GLN A 190 14.24 -25.92 -13.52
CA GLN A 190 15.40 -25.04 -13.34
C GLN A 190 15.07 -23.59 -13.66
N ILE A 191 15.41 -22.69 -12.75
CA ILE A 191 15.25 -21.26 -12.94
C ILE A 191 16.50 -20.74 -13.68
N LYS A 192 16.28 -19.99 -14.77
CA LYS A 192 17.31 -19.35 -15.59
C LYS A 192 17.00 -17.86 -15.75
N LEU A 193 18.04 -17.04 -15.86
CA LEU A 193 17.93 -15.61 -16.17
C LEU A 193 18.64 -15.35 -17.50
N ASN A 194 17.90 -14.89 -18.50
CA ASN A 194 18.37 -14.64 -19.86
C ASN A 194 19.14 -15.85 -20.45
N GLY A 195 18.62 -17.06 -20.23
CA GLY A 195 19.21 -18.32 -20.70
C GLY A 195 20.43 -18.81 -19.91
N ARG A 196 20.91 -18.05 -18.91
CA ARG A 196 22.03 -18.43 -18.04
C ARG A 196 21.52 -19.02 -16.73
N GLY A 197 22.27 -19.94 -16.13
CA GLY A 197 22.01 -20.41 -14.76
C GLY A 197 22.05 -19.25 -13.78
N ILE A 198 21.41 -19.42 -12.61
CA ILE A 198 21.34 -18.38 -11.59
C ILE A 198 21.83 -18.85 -10.23
N THR A 199 22.22 -17.88 -9.41
CA THR A 199 22.34 -18.07 -7.95
C THR A 199 21.27 -17.23 -7.25
N ILE A 200 20.54 -17.85 -6.32
CA ILE A 200 19.48 -17.18 -5.57
C ILE A 200 20.03 -16.67 -4.24
N PHE A 201 19.86 -15.38 -4.04
CA PHE A 201 20.26 -14.68 -2.84
C PHE A 201 19.02 -14.36 -2.00
N ILE A 202 19.14 -14.43 -0.68
CA ILE A 202 18.13 -13.95 0.26
C ILE A 202 18.78 -12.87 1.10
N ASP A 203 18.21 -11.66 1.09
CA ASP A 203 18.76 -10.49 1.77
C ASP A 203 20.24 -10.24 1.45
N GLY A 204 20.64 -10.49 0.19
CA GLY A 204 22.01 -10.28 -0.28
C GLY A 204 23.01 -11.39 0.05
N LYS A 205 22.56 -12.53 0.60
CA LYS A 205 23.41 -13.71 0.87
C LYS A 205 23.06 -14.86 -0.05
N ALA A 206 24.07 -15.56 -0.59
CA ALA A 206 23.89 -16.78 -1.35
C ALA A 206 23.18 -17.85 -0.49
N THR A 207 22.21 -18.55 -1.07
CA THR A 207 21.45 -19.59 -0.37
C THR A 207 22.11 -20.94 -0.65
N PRO A 208 22.73 -21.60 0.35
CA PRO A 208 23.48 -22.84 0.15
C PRO A 208 22.52 -24.04 0.15
N LEU A 209 21.61 -24.07 -0.83
CA LEU A 209 20.58 -25.08 -1.00
C LEU A 209 20.77 -25.87 -2.29
N SER A 210 20.38 -27.14 -2.29
CA SER A 210 20.22 -27.90 -3.54
C SER A 210 19.13 -27.27 -4.41
N THR A 211 19.15 -27.57 -5.71
CA THR A 211 18.15 -27.04 -6.66
C THR A 211 16.73 -27.41 -6.25
N GLU A 212 16.50 -28.64 -5.78
CA GLU A 212 15.19 -29.12 -5.34
C GLU A 212 14.74 -28.42 -4.06
N ALA A 213 15.63 -28.32 -3.06
CA ALA A 213 15.35 -27.63 -1.79
C ALA A 213 14.99 -26.16 -2.02
N LEU A 214 15.73 -25.51 -2.91
CA LEU A 214 15.52 -24.13 -3.30
C LEU A 214 14.15 -23.95 -3.96
N GLN A 215 13.79 -24.81 -4.92
CA GLN A 215 12.44 -24.77 -5.52
C GLN A 215 11.34 -25.00 -4.48
N GLY A 216 11.48 -26.00 -3.60
CA GLY A 216 10.50 -26.29 -2.56
C GLY A 216 10.34 -25.14 -1.56
N MET A 217 11.44 -24.48 -1.21
CA MET A 217 11.42 -23.26 -0.39
C MET A 217 10.70 -22.12 -1.11
N LEU A 218 11.00 -21.86 -2.39
CA LEU A 218 10.40 -20.77 -3.15
C LEU A 218 8.91 -21.01 -3.42
N ARG A 219 8.49 -22.26 -3.65
CA ARG A 219 7.08 -22.64 -3.78
C ARG A 219 6.32 -22.44 -2.47
N GLY A 220 6.95 -22.74 -1.33
CA GLY A 220 6.39 -22.51 0.00
C GLY A 220 6.44 -21.06 0.47
N MET A 221 7.28 -20.22 -0.15
CA MET A 221 7.40 -18.81 0.19
C MET A 221 6.31 -18.00 -0.50
N ASN A 222 5.55 -17.25 0.27
CA ASN A 222 4.59 -16.29 -0.28
C ASN A 222 5.31 -15.02 -0.75
N SER A 223 4.98 -14.54 -1.95
CA SER A 223 5.55 -13.31 -2.52
C SER A 223 5.26 -12.05 -1.69
N SER A 224 4.16 -12.00 -0.94
CA SER A 224 3.87 -10.90 -0.01
C SER A 224 4.89 -10.73 1.13
N ASN A 225 5.74 -11.73 1.41
CA ASN A 225 6.84 -11.63 2.37
C ASN A 225 8.04 -10.85 1.83
N LEU A 226 8.10 -10.62 0.52
CA LEU A 226 9.18 -9.92 -0.15
C LEU A 226 8.88 -8.43 -0.26
N GLN A 227 9.89 -7.60 -0.01
CA GLN A 227 9.87 -6.17 -0.28
C GLN A 227 10.16 -5.90 -1.76
N LYS A 228 11.17 -6.57 -2.31
CA LYS A 228 11.59 -6.43 -3.71
C LYS A 228 12.38 -7.65 -4.19
N ILE A 229 12.44 -7.82 -5.50
CA ILE A 229 13.31 -8.79 -6.18
C ILE A 229 14.29 -8.01 -7.03
N GLU A 230 15.58 -8.33 -6.93
CA GLU A 230 16.63 -7.72 -7.76
C GLU A 230 17.19 -8.76 -8.72
N LEU A 231 17.06 -8.50 -10.02
CA LEU A 231 17.61 -9.30 -11.10
C LEU A 231 18.93 -8.68 -11.54
N ILE A 232 20.03 -9.31 -11.18
CA ILE A 232 21.39 -8.83 -11.45
C ILE A 232 21.95 -9.67 -12.59
N THR A 233 21.95 -9.11 -13.80
CA THR A 233 22.41 -9.81 -15.00
C THR A 233 23.93 -9.73 -15.18
N ASN A 234 24.56 -8.70 -14.62
CA ASN A 234 26.01 -8.51 -14.63
C ASN A 234 26.52 -8.27 -13.20
N PRO A 235 26.78 -9.34 -12.43
CA PRO A 235 27.26 -9.20 -11.06
C PRO A 235 28.59 -8.44 -11.02
N SER A 236 28.69 -7.43 -10.16
CA SER A 236 29.96 -6.77 -9.90
C SER A 236 30.91 -7.68 -9.11
N SER A 237 32.18 -7.30 -9.02
CA SER A 237 33.22 -8.02 -8.27
C SER A 237 32.87 -8.34 -6.81
N LYS A 238 31.88 -7.66 -6.23
CA LYS A 238 31.35 -7.91 -4.88
C LYS A 238 30.64 -9.27 -4.74
N TYR A 239 30.20 -9.88 -5.83
CA TYR A 239 29.39 -11.12 -5.81
C TYR A 239 30.14 -12.37 -6.33
N ASN A 240 31.44 -12.25 -6.56
CA ASN A 240 32.27 -13.33 -7.12
C ASN A 240 32.40 -14.53 -6.16
N ALA A 241 31.68 -15.63 -6.42
CA ALA A 241 32.11 -16.96 -5.92
C ALA A 241 31.52 -18.20 -6.62
N GLU A 242 30.32 -18.20 -7.24
CA GLU A 242 29.65 -19.48 -7.56
C GLU A 242 29.24 -19.75 -9.02
N GLY A 243 29.54 -18.84 -9.96
CA GLY A 243 29.41 -19.15 -11.38
C GLY A 243 29.11 -17.95 -12.27
N SER A 244 29.35 -18.10 -13.56
CA SER A 244 29.10 -17.11 -14.62
C SER A 244 27.61 -16.89 -14.92
N GLY A 245 26.75 -17.00 -13.90
CA GLY A 245 25.30 -16.90 -13.98
C GLY A 245 24.76 -15.53 -13.57
N GLY A 246 23.46 -15.31 -13.78
CA GLY A 246 22.77 -14.15 -13.21
C GLY A 246 22.50 -14.34 -11.71
N ILE A 247 22.29 -13.26 -10.96
CA ILE A 247 21.88 -13.34 -9.55
C ILE A 247 20.44 -12.86 -9.42
N ILE A 248 19.63 -13.61 -8.69
CA ILE A 248 18.30 -13.18 -8.28
C ILE A 248 18.32 -12.99 -6.76
N ASN A 249 18.21 -11.75 -6.31
CA ASN A 249 18.20 -11.42 -4.89
C ASN A 249 16.77 -11.16 -4.39
N LEU A 250 16.33 -11.97 -3.45
CA LEU A 250 15.06 -11.88 -2.75
C LEU A 250 15.23 -11.04 -1.49
N VAL A 251 14.71 -9.81 -1.49
CA VAL A 251 14.79 -8.93 -0.32
C VAL A 251 13.48 -9.04 0.45
N LYS A 252 13.55 -9.51 1.69
CA LYS A 252 12.38 -9.68 2.56
C LYS A 252 11.92 -8.36 3.16
N LYS A 253 10.63 -8.26 3.50
CA LYS A 253 10.10 -7.12 4.28
C LYS A 253 10.75 -7.08 5.66
N LYS A 254 11.09 -5.87 6.15
CA LYS A 254 11.74 -5.66 7.47
C LYS A 254 10.92 -6.18 8.65
N ASN A 255 9.60 -6.35 8.49
CA ASN A 255 8.69 -6.79 9.55
C ASN A 255 8.51 -8.31 9.59
N HIS A 256 9.44 -9.08 9.03
CA HIS A 256 9.39 -10.54 9.10
C HIS A 256 9.62 -11.00 10.54
N LYS A 257 8.62 -11.68 11.10
CA LYS A 257 8.57 -12.08 12.50
C LYS A 257 9.75 -13.00 12.84
N GLU A 258 10.35 -12.75 14.01
CA GLU A 258 11.23 -13.72 14.67
C GLU A 258 10.45 -15.02 14.93
N GLY A 259 11.11 -16.16 14.77
CA GLY A 259 10.50 -17.47 14.97
C GLY A 259 10.89 -18.50 13.92
N LEU A 260 10.16 -19.62 13.93
CA LEU A 260 10.30 -20.71 12.98
C LEU A 260 9.45 -20.45 11.74
N THR A 261 10.09 -20.48 10.59
CA THR A 261 9.45 -20.50 9.27
C THR A 261 9.93 -21.72 8.50
N GLY A 262 9.18 -22.17 7.53
CA GLY A 262 9.59 -23.32 6.74
C GLY A 262 8.55 -23.80 5.76
N SER A 263 8.93 -24.76 4.93
CA SER A 263 8.05 -25.47 4.02
C SER A 263 8.31 -26.96 4.10
N VAL A 264 7.22 -27.73 3.98
CA VAL A 264 7.27 -29.17 3.75
C VAL A 264 6.60 -29.38 2.41
N TYR A 265 7.23 -30.15 1.54
CA TYR A 265 6.72 -30.39 0.21
C TYR A 265 6.91 -31.84 -0.20
N GLY A 266 6.02 -32.31 -1.05
CA GLY A 266 6.03 -33.65 -1.59
C GLY A 266 5.44 -33.63 -2.99
N GLY A 267 5.99 -34.46 -3.86
CA GLY A 267 5.59 -34.56 -5.25
C GLY A 267 5.69 -35.99 -5.75
N TYR A 268 4.85 -36.31 -6.72
CA TYR A 268 4.90 -37.58 -7.42
C TYR A 268 4.62 -37.33 -8.89
N GLN A 269 5.61 -37.61 -9.75
CA GLN A 269 5.43 -37.52 -11.19
C GLN A 269 5.06 -38.89 -11.74
N TYR A 270 3.97 -38.94 -12.50
CA TYR A 270 3.47 -40.14 -13.15
C TYR A 270 3.95 -40.21 -14.60
N GLY A 271 4.44 -41.39 -15.00
CA GLY A 271 4.98 -41.69 -16.33
C GLY A 271 5.29 -43.19 -16.43
N LYS A 272 6.24 -43.59 -17.29
CA LYS A 272 6.65 -45.02 -17.39
C LYS A 272 7.20 -45.59 -16.08
N TYR A 273 7.83 -44.74 -15.25
CA TYR A 273 8.23 -45.04 -13.89
C TYR A 273 7.86 -43.87 -12.98
N GLY A 274 7.35 -44.16 -11.78
CA GLY A 274 7.04 -43.14 -10.78
C GLY A 274 8.29 -42.41 -10.29
N ARG A 275 8.17 -41.10 -10.09
CA ARG A 275 9.26 -40.26 -9.56
C ARG A 275 8.75 -39.51 -8.33
N PRO A 276 8.87 -40.10 -7.13
CA PRO A 276 8.55 -39.41 -5.89
C PRO A 276 9.68 -38.46 -5.51
N ASN A 277 9.31 -37.31 -4.96
CA ASN A 277 10.20 -36.40 -4.29
C ASN A 277 9.53 -35.87 -3.01
N ALA A 278 10.34 -35.59 -2.00
CA ALA A 278 9.87 -34.99 -0.76
C ALA A 278 10.99 -34.16 -0.17
N GLY A 279 10.64 -33.08 0.53
CA GLY A 279 11.63 -32.26 1.19
C GLY A 279 11.05 -31.41 2.29
N VAL A 280 11.95 -30.96 3.15
CA VAL A 280 11.66 -30.07 4.26
C VAL A 280 12.70 -28.98 4.29
N VAL A 281 12.26 -27.75 4.49
CA VAL A 281 13.11 -26.58 4.67
C VAL A 281 12.62 -25.83 5.90
N LEU A 282 13.50 -25.61 6.86
CA LEU A 282 13.23 -24.91 8.11
C LEU A 282 14.23 -23.78 8.31
N ASN A 283 13.72 -22.64 8.74
CA ASN A 283 14.49 -21.46 9.06
C ASN A 283 14.00 -20.88 10.39
N PHE A 284 14.87 -20.89 11.41
CA PHE A 284 14.60 -20.30 12.70
C PHE A 284 15.42 -19.04 12.89
N LYS A 285 14.76 -17.88 12.87
CA LYS A 285 15.42 -16.58 12.96
C LYS A 285 15.07 -15.87 14.27
N ASN A 286 16.11 -15.37 14.95
CA ASN A 286 16.01 -14.49 16.11
C ASN A 286 16.92 -13.26 15.90
N LYS A 287 16.98 -12.33 16.87
CA LYS A 287 17.80 -11.10 16.82
C LYS A 287 19.29 -11.36 16.74
N LEU A 288 19.76 -12.44 17.37
CA LEU A 288 21.18 -12.75 17.54
C LEU A 288 21.69 -13.81 16.56
N TYR A 289 20.82 -14.70 16.10
CA TYR A 289 21.21 -15.79 15.21
C TYR A 289 20.07 -16.23 14.30
N ASN A 290 20.43 -16.92 13.22
CA ASN A 290 19.51 -17.55 12.30
C ASN A 290 20.02 -18.96 11.98
N VAL A 291 19.21 -19.98 12.25
CA VAL A 291 19.52 -21.39 11.95
C VAL A 291 18.70 -21.83 10.76
N PHE A 292 19.35 -22.46 9.81
CA PHE A 292 18.76 -23.01 8.61
C PHE A 292 18.99 -24.52 8.57
N LEU A 293 17.95 -25.28 8.23
CA LEU A 293 18.00 -26.73 8.05
C LEU A 293 17.18 -27.10 6.82
N SER A 294 17.71 -27.94 5.95
CA SER A 294 16.94 -28.56 4.88
C SER A 294 17.26 -30.05 4.75
N GLY A 295 16.33 -30.80 4.17
CA GLY A 295 16.52 -32.19 3.84
C GLY A 295 15.60 -32.59 2.71
N ASP A 296 16.18 -33.15 1.66
CA ASP A 296 15.49 -33.41 0.41
C ASP A 296 15.78 -34.83 -0.06
N TYR A 297 14.73 -35.51 -0.50
CA TYR A 297 14.76 -36.85 -1.05
C TYR A 297 14.15 -36.82 -2.45
N SER A 298 14.85 -37.38 -3.42
CA SER A 298 14.29 -37.61 -4.75
C SER A 298 14.67 -38.98 -5.28
N TYR A 299 13.73 -39.61 -5.97
CA TYR A 299 13.98 -40.84 -6.70
C TYR A 299 13.51 -40.69 -8.14
N THR A 300 14.43 -40.84 -9.08
CA THR A 300 14.14 -40.71 -10.51
C THR A 300 14.66 -41.91 -11.27
N LYS A 301 13.81 -42.49 -12.12
CA LYS A 301 14.19 -43.53 -13.06
C LYS A 301 14.16 -42.99 -14.49
N TYR A 302 15.31 -43.07 -15.15
CA TYR A 302 15.52 -42.67 -16.53
C TYR A 302 15.55 -43.92 -17.41
N ILE A 303 14.86 -43.85 -18.55
CA ILE A 303 14.96 -44.83 -19.61
C ILE A 303 15.54 -44.13 -20.85
N LEU A 304 16.57 -44.73 -21.40
CA LEU A 304 17.04 -44.44 -22.75
C LEU A 304 16.61 -45.62 -23.60
N ASP A 305 15.80 -45.34 -24.61
CA ASP A 305 15.35 -46.30 -25.63
C ASP A 305 15.65 -45.66 -26.98
N ALA A 306 16.70 -46.13 -27.64
CA ALA A 306 17.22 -45.50 -28.85
C ALA A 306 17.53 -46.56 -29.91
N ASN A 307 17.04 -46.31 -31.12
CA ASN A 307 17.41 -47.06 -32.32
C ASN A 307 18.32 -46.18 -33.17
N ILE A 308 19.55 -46.63 -33.39
CA ILE A 308 20.55 -45.91 -34.17
C ILE A 308 20.79 -46.71 -35.45
N ASN A 309 20.42 -46.11 -36.57
CA ASN A 309 20.72 -46.64 -37.90
C ASN A 309 21.84 -45.78 -38.50
N SER A 310 22.92 -46.42 -38.90
CA SER A 310 24.08 -45.77 -39.50
C SER A 310 24.35 -46.40 -40.85
N SER A 311 24.29 -45.59 -41.90
CA SER A 311 24.64 -45.96 -43.27
C SER A 311 25.92 -45.26 -43.68
N PHE A 312 26.87 -46.04 -44.19
CA PHE A 312 28.17 -45.55 -44.64
C PHE A 312 28.22 -45.64 -46.15
N PHE A 313 28.52 -44.51 -46.79
CA PHE A 313 28.59 -44.39 -48.24
C PHE A 313 30.03 -44.12 -48.67
N SER A 314 30.38 -44.63 -49.85
CA SER A 314 31.61 -44.28 -50.56
C SER A 314 31.51 -42.86 -51.15
N ALA A 315 32.64 -42.30 -51.60
CA ALA A 315 32.69 -40.98 -52.24
C ALA A 315 31.82 -40.89 -53.52
N ASP A 316 31.52 -42.01 -54.15
CA ASP A 316 30.60 -42.15 -55.29
C ASP A 316 29.13 -42.38 -54.89
N GLN A 317 28.79 -42.17 -53.62
CA GLN A 317 27.46 -42.35 -53.03
C GLN A 317 26.94 -43.80 -53.06
N GLN A 318 27.79 -44.80 -53.30
CA GLN A 318 27.39 -46.19 -53.13
C GLN A 318 27.38 -46.60 -51.66
N LEU A 319 26.32 -47.27 -51.24
CA LEU A 319 26.18 -47.79 -49.89
C LEU A 319 27.20 -48.90 -49.65
N GLN A 320 28.09 -48.70 -48.68
CA GLN A 320 29.17 -49.63 -48.33
C GLN A 320 28.77 -50.54 -47.16
N SER A 321 28.09 -49.99 -46.15
CA SER A 321 27.63 -50.78 -45.02
C SER A 321 26.48 -50.08 -44.28
N GLU A 322 25.64 -50.88 -43.65
CA GLU A 322 24.63 -50.41 -42.71
C GLU A 322 24.80 -51.12 -41.38
N SER A 323 24.60 -50.36 -40.30
CA SER A 323 24.60 -50.87 -38.94
C SER A 323 23.35 -50.39 -38.22
N MET A 324 22.70 -51.29 -37.50
CA MET A 324 21.57 -50.99 -36.63
C MET A 324 21.94 -51.35 -35.20
N SER A 325 21.79 -50.39 -34.29
CA SER A 325 22.03 -50.58 -32.86
C SER A 325 20.77 -50.21 -32.07
N MET A 326 20.36 -51.08 -31.16
CA MET A 326 19.27 -50.83 -30.22
C MET A 326 19.86 -50.66 -28.83
N ILE A 327 19.65 -49.48 -28.22
CA ILE A 327 20.13 -49.15 -26.89
C ILE A 327 18.93 -49.04 -25.96
N ARG A 328 18.82 -49.99 -25.02
CA ARG A 328 17.89 -49.90 -23.90
C ARG A 328 18.67 -49.82 -22.59
N SER A 329 18.67 -48.65 -21.96
CA SER A 329 19.33 -48.41 -20.68
C SER A 329 18.34 -47.89 -19.66
N ILE A 330 18.40 -48.45 -18.45
CA ILE A 330 17.62 -47.99 -17.31
C ILE A 330 18.60 -47.52 -16.24
N ARG A 331 18.43 -46.28 -15.81
CA ARG A 331 19.22 -45.66 -14.74
C ARG A 331 18.29 -45.19 -13.64
N SER A 332 18.53 -45.60 -12.40
CA SER A 332 17.94 -44.98 -11.21
C SER A 332 18.91 -43.95 -10.65
N ASN A 333 18.36 -42.82 -10.20
CA ASN A 333 19.06 -41.87 -9.36
C ASN A 333 18.27 -41.73 -8.06
N ARG A 334 18.92 -41.96 -6.93
CA ARG A 334 18.40 -41.63 -5.60
C ARG A 334 19.27 -40.55 -5.01
N SER A 335 18.69 -39.39 -4.74
CA SER A 335 19.36 -38.25 -4.11
C SER A 335 18.82 -38.03 -2.70
N VAL A 336 19.73 -37.82 -1.76
CA VAL A 336 19.43 -37.37 -0.40
C VAL A 336 20.35 -36.19 -0.08
N SER A 337 19.80 -35.01 0.16
CA SER A 337 20.60 -33.77 0.24
C SER A 337 20.33 -32.93 1.50
N PRO A 338 20.63 -33.42 2.71
CA PRO A 338 20.55 -32.62 3.92
C PRO A 338 21.54 -31.45 3.92
N SER A 339 21.09 -30.30 4.39
CA SER A 339 21.91 -29.09 4.52
C SER A 339 21.60 -28.38 5.83
N ILE A 340 22.62 -27.78 6.44
CA ILE A 340 22.49 -27.02 7.69
C ILE A 340 23.32 -25.74 7.60
N GLY A 341 22.84 -24.66 8.22
CA GLY A 341 23.57 -23.41 8.32
C GLY A 341 23.20 -22.61 9.55
N VAL A 342 24.14 -21.81 10.02
CA VAL A 342 23.97 -20.89 11.14
C VAL A 342 24.59 -19.55 10.78
N ASP A 343 23.80 -18.49 10.94
CA ASP A 343 24.24 -17.11 10.90
C ASP A 343 24.25 -16.53 12.33
N LEU A 344 25.34 -15.89 12.72
CA LEU A 344 25.49 -15.17 13.99
C LEU A 344 25.60 -13.66 13.70
N TYR A 345 24.64 -12.88 14.20
CA TYR A 345 24.60 -11.42 14.03
C TYR A 345 25.44 -10.75 15.13
N LEU A 346 26.73 -10.53 14.85
CA LEU A 346 27.67 -9.89 15.78
C LEU A 346 27.38 -8.39 15.95
N SER A 347 26.95 -7.72 14.89
CA SER A 347 26.54 -6.31 14.89
C SER A 347 25.48 -6.05 13.81
N ARG A 348 24.93 -4.83 13.74
CA ARG A 348 23.96 -4.45 12.69
C ARG A 348 24.47 -4.66 11.25
N ASN A 349 25.79 -4.63 11.07
CA ASN A 349 26.43 -4.71 9.75
C ASN A 349 27.41 -5.89 9.65
N THR A 350 27.50 -6.75 10.68
CA THR A 350 28.46 -7.85 10.73
C THR A 350 27.73 -9.15 11.04
N THR A 351 27.78 -10.10 10.12
CA THR A 351 27.24 -11.45 10.32
C THR A 351 28.31 -12.47 10.01
N LEU A 352 28.50 -13.43 10.91
CA LEU A 352 29.33 -14.60 10.69
C LEU A 352 28.44 -15.77 10.27
N SER A 353 28.70 -16.38 9.12
CA SER A 353 27.89 -17.46 8.56
C SER A 353 28.71 -18.74 8.44
N LEU A 354 28.16 -19.86 8.91
CA LEU A 354 28.73 -21.19 8.75
C LEU A 354 27.64 -22.11 8.18
N SER A 355 27.91 -22.78 7.07
CA SER A 355 26.97 -23.71 6.46
C SER A 355 27.67 -24.95 5.90
N GLY A 356 26.91 -26.04 5.79
CA GLY A 356 27.35 -27.32 5.27
C GLY A 356 26.22 -28.01 4.52
N ASN A 357 26.55 -28.61 3.38
CA ASN A 357 25.66 -29.43 2.58
C ASN A 357 26.23 -30.84 2.56
N LEU A 358 25.43 -31.83 2.91
CA LEU A 358 25.79 -33.24 2.88
C LEU A 358 24.86 -33.91 1.86
N GLY A 359 25.32 -34.05 0.62
CA GLY A 359 24.55 -34.68 -0.45
C GLY A 359 25.07 -36.07 -0.78
N ASP A 360 24.20 -37.07 -0.78
CA ASP A 360 24.46 -38.41 -1.30
C ASP A 360 23.61 -38.65 -2.56
N GLN A 361 24.26 -39.00 -3.67
CA GLN A 361 23.61 -39.31 -4.94
C GLN A 361 24.06 -40.68 -5.42
N ASN A 362 23.13 -41.64 -5.37
CA ASN A 362 23.38 -43.00 -5.81
C ASN A 362 22.80 -43.21 -7.22
N PHE A 363 23.70 -43.39 -8.18
CA PHE A 363 23.35 -43.76 -9.55
C PHE A 363 23.47 -45.27 -9.72
N GLU A 364 22.33 -45.95 -9.74
CA GLU A 364 22.30 -47.36 -10.12
C GLU A 364 22.02 -47.46 -11.62
N LYS A 365 23.01 -47.95 -12.36
CA LYS A 365 22.89 -48.26 -13.78
C LYS A 365 23.04 -49.77 -13.95
N ASN A 366 21.98 -50.43 -14.43
CA ASN A 366 22.11 -51.80 -14.93
C ASN A 366 22.79 -51.72 -16.31
N GLY A 367 24.12 -51.60 -16.29
CA GLY A 367 25.04 -51.51 -17.42
C GLY A 367 26.40 -50.93 -17.01
N LYS A 368 27.44 -51.77 -16.94
CA LYS A 368 28.84 -51.43 -16.56
C LYS A 368 29.41 -50.39 -17.54
N PRO A 369 29.80 -49.18 -17.10
CA PRO A 369 31.13 -48.93 -16.52
C PRO A 369 31.15 -47.91 -15.36
N ILE A 370 32.29 -47.87 -14.65
CA ILE A 370 32.55 -47.16 -13.38
C ILE A 370 33.30 -45.85 -13.64
N LEU A 371 32.86 -44.74 -13.04
CA LEU A 371 33.59 -43.46 -12.98
C LEU A 371 33.38 -42.84 -11.59
N PHE A 372 34.47 -42.42 -10.92
CA PHE A 372 34.44 -41.68 -9.66
C PHE A 372 34.99 -40.27 -9.89
N SER A 373 34.35 -39.26 -9.28
CA SER A 373 34.85 -37.88 -9.21
C SER A 373 34.57 -37.30 -7.82
N TYR A 374 35.55 -36.62 -7.23
CA TYR A 374 35.46 -35.91 -5.95
C TYR A 374 35.89 -34.46 -6.15
N ASN A 375 35.12 -33.50 -5.61
CA ASN A 375 35.50 -32.10 -5.53
C ASN A 375 35.50 -31.64 -4.07
N LEU A 376 36.63 -31.09 -3.61
CA LEU A 376 36.78 -30.41 -2.32
C LEU A 376 37.15 -28.95 -2.59
N THR A 377 36.22 -28.03 -2.36
CA THR A 377 36.49 -26.59 -2.48
C THR A 377 36.70 -26.02 -1.07
N LYS A 378 37.92 -25.56 -0.78
CA LYS A 378 38.26 -24.80 0.43
C LYS A 378 38.61 -23.38 0.02
N THR A 379 37.77 -22.41 0.39
CA THR A 379 38.05 -20.98 0.14
C THR A 379 38.41 -20.33 1.48
N LEU A 380 39.66 -19.88 1.60
CA LEU A 380 40.17 -19.14 2.76
C LEU A 380 40.36 -17.68 2.34
N PHE A 381 39.68 -16.74 2.99
CA PHE A 381 39.97 -15.32 2.84
C PHE A 381 40.91 -14.89 3.96
N LEU A 382 42.09 -14.40 3.61
CA LEU A 382 42.94 -13.62 4.50
C LEU A 382 42.80 -12.13 4.13
N PRO A 383 42.73 -11.22 5.11
CA PRO A 383 42.72 -9.79 4.86
C PRO A 383 44.12 -9.31 4.46
N ILE A 384 44.19 -8.44 3.45
CA ILE A 384 45.25 -7.43 3.33
C ILE A 384 44.54 -6.08 3.22
#